data_AF-A0A963EFC5-F1
#
_entry.id   AF-A0A963EFC5-F1
#
_cell.length_a   1.000
_cell.length_b   1.000
_cell.length_c   1.000
_cell.angle_alpha   90.00
_cell.angle_beta   90.00
_cell.angle_gamma   90.00
#
_symmetry.space_group_name_H-M   'P 1'
#
loop_
_entity.id
_entity.type
_entity.pdbx_description
1 polymer ?
#
loop_
_entity_poly.entity_id
_entity_poly.type
_entity_poly.pdbx_seq_one_letter_code
_entity_poly.pdbx_strand_id
1 'polypeptide(L)'
;DGYAGNRERCDSVADLFRAWHRALEERERVRTTAAERRARLDLLRFQIDELTALALAPGEIEQIDREQRRLSSAGQLQLQCARMLELLDEAETSARSRLVRANTELDQMIRLEPELTECREMLESAAIQTEEAIAALRDYADGIELDPQRLAQVEQRLEEIQDLARKYRCRPQELPERLAAA
;
A
#
# COMPACT_ATOMS: atom_id res chain seq x y z
N ASP A 1 81.99 14.80 -0.76
CA ASP A 1 81.14 14.47 0.40
C ASP A 1 81.72 13.48 1.42
N GLY A 2 82.69 12.62 1.07
CA GLY A 2 83.36 11.74 2.04
C GLY A 2 84.41 12.40 2.97
N TYR A 3 84.71 13.69 2.80
CA TYR A 3 85.84 14.36 3.47
C TYR A 3 85.48 15.23 4.69
N ALA A 4 84.20 15.31 5.09
CA ALA A 4 83.74 16.21 6.18
C ALA A 4 83.18 15.48 7.43
N GLY A 5 83.30 14.15 7.54
CA GLY A 5 82.83 13.41 8.73
C GLY A 5 81.31 13.42 8.98
N ASN A 6 80.51 13.92 8.05
CA ASN A 6 79.06 14.16 8.25
C ASN A 6 78.17 12.94 7.95
N ARG A 7 78.73 11.76 7.67
CA ARG A 7 77.94 10.58 7.25
C ARG A 7 76.98 10.11 8.35
N GLU A 8 77.44 10.05 9.61
CA GLU A 8 76.56 9.73 10.76
C GLU A 8 75.41 10.73 10.93
N ARG A 9 75.66 12.02 10.67
CA ARG A 9 74.62 13.06 10.73
C ARG A 9 73.61 12.89 9.60
N CYS A 10 74.06 12.56 8.39
CA CYS A 10 73.18 12.26 7.27
C CYS A 10 72.32 11.01 7.52
N ASP A 11 72.91 9.94 8.08
CA ASP A 11 72.20 8.71 8.42
C ASP A 11 71.15 8.96 9.54
N SER A 12 71.52 9.75 10.57
CA SER A 12 70.60 10.16 11.63
C SER A 12 69.43 11.01 11.09
N VAL A 13 69.69 11.95 10.18
CA VAL A 13 68.63 12.74 9.53
C VAL A 13 67.73 11.84 8.68
N ALA A 14 68.29 10.87 7.96
CA ALA A 14 67.50 9.91 7.17
C ALA A 14 66.60 9.03 8.06
N ASP A 15 67.08 8.59 9.22
CA ASP A 15 66.30 7.81 10.19
C ASP A 15 65.17 8.64 10.81
N LEU A 16 65.47 9.88 11.23
CA LEU A 16 64.46 10.81 11.74
C LEU A 16 63.40 11.14 10.69
N PHE A 17 63.81 11.32 9.43
CA PHE A 17 62.88 11.53 8.33
C PHE A 17 61.97 10.32 8.10
N ARG A 18 62.53 9.09 8.11
CA ARG A 18 61.73 7.85 8.00
C ARG A 18 60.75 7.68 9.15
N ALA A 19 61.18 7.98 10.38
CA ALA A 19 60.33 7.90 11.56
C ALA A 19 59.20 8.94 11.51
N TRP A 20 59.51 10.18 11.13
CA TRP A 20 58.53 11.24 10.93
C TRP A 20 57.53 10.88 9.84
N HIS A 21 57.99 10.36 8.70
CA HIS A 21 57.12 10.00 7.59
C HIS A 21 56.13 8.88 7.98
N ARG A 22 56.61 7.82 8.67
CA ARG A 22 55.73 6.78 9.21
C ARG A 22 54.71 7.33 10.22
N ALA A 23 55.13 8.23 11.10
CA ALA A 23 54.22 8.86 12.05
C ALA A 23 53.17 9.75 11.36
N LEU A 24 53.54 10.40 10.25
CA LEU A 24 52.63 11.19 9.43
C LEU A 24 51.60 10.30 8.72
N GLU A 25 52.03 9.20 8.11
CA GLU A 25 51.15 8.20 7.49
C GLU A 25 50.17 7.59 8.50
N GLU A 26 50.66 7.19 9.67
CA GLU A 26 49.81 6.61 10.72
C GLU A 26 48.81 7.63 11.26
N ARG A 27 49.23 8.89 11.43
CA ARG A 27 48.33 9.97 11.83
C ARG A 27 47.21 10.18 10.80
N GLU A 28 47.55 10.18 9.52
CA GLU A 28 46.54 10.35 8.47
C GLU A 28 45.58 9.15 8.41
N ARG A 29 46.10 7.92 8.54
CA ARG A 29 45.28 6.70 8.62
C ARG A 29 44.31 6.69 9.79
N VAL A 30 44.76 7.09 10.97
CA VAL A 30 43.90 7.19 12.17
C VAL A 30 42.85 8.28 11.96
N ARG A 31 43.24 9.42 11.38
CA ARG A 31 42.33 10.53 11.10
C ARG A 31 41.23 10.15 10.12
N THR A 32 41.56 9.48 9.01
CA THR A 32 40.56 9.03 8.02
C THR A 32 39.63 8.00 8.63
N THR A 33 40.18 7.01 9.35
CA THR A 33 39.38 5.98 10.04
C THR A 33 38.43 6.59 11.08
N ALA A 34 38.88 7.60 11.83
CA ALA A 34 38.04 8.32 12.80
C ALA A 34 36.89 9.08 12.11
N ALA A 35 37.16 9.73 10.98
CA ALA A 35 36.14 10.41 10.18
C ALA A 35 35.09 9.43 9.62
N GLU A 36 35.52 8.28 9.09
CA GLU A 36 34.62 7.22 8.60
C GLU A 36 33.74 6.66 9.72
N ARG A 37 34.33 6.37 10.89
CA ARG A 37 33.57 5.92 12.07
C ARG A 37 32.56 6.95 12.53
N ARG A 38 32.91 8.24 12.52
CA ARG A 38 32.01 9.31 12.90
C ARG A 38 30.83 9.40 11.94
N ALA A 39 31.09 9.41 10.64
CA ALA A 39 30.04 9.39 9.61
C ALA A 39 29.13 8.16 9.74
N ARG A 40 29.69 7.00 10.06
CA ARG A 40 28.91 5.77 10.30
C ARG A 40 28.02 5.88 11.53
N LEU A 41 28.52 6.43 12.63
CA LEU A 41 27.73 6.66 13.84
C LEU A 41 26.58 7.65 13.61
N ASP A 42 26.86 8.75 12.91
CA ASP A 42 25.84 9.76 12.61
C ASP A 42 24.75 9.18 11.68
N LEU A 43 25.13 8.33 10.70
CA LEU A 43 24.17 7.59 9.87
C LEU A 43 23.31 6.62 10.69
N LEU A 44 23.92 5.80 11.55
CA LEU A 44 23.19 4.83 12.37
C LEU A 44 22.20 5.53 13.32
N ARG A 45 22.61 6.64 13.93
CA ARG A 45 21.72 7.47 14.76
C ARG A 45 20.52 7.97 13.98
N PHE A 46 20.74 8.53 12.79
CA PHE A 46 19.66 8.97 11.93
C PHE A 46 18.69 7.82 11.59
N GLN A 47 19.22 6.62 11.32
CA GLN A 47 18.40 5.44 11.02
C GLN A 47 17.57 4.99 12.24
N ILE A 48 18.17 4.98 13.43
CA ILE A 48 17.49 4.66 14.70
C ILE A 48 16.38 5.67 14.96
N ASP A 49 16.66 6.97 14.82
CA ASP A 49 15.68 8.03 15.06
C ASP A 49 14.48 7.90 14.12
N GLU A 50 14.73 7.63 12.83
CA GLU A 50 13.68 7.45 11.83
C GLU A 50 12.83 6.19 12.08
N LEU A 51 13.46 5.05 12.35
CA LEU A 51 12.73 3.80 12.66
C LEU A 51 11.98 3.88 13.99
N THR A 52 12.52 4.61 14.98
CA THR A 52 11.84 4.85 16.25
C THR A 52 10.64 5.77 16.07
N ALA A 53 10.75 6.78 15.20
CA ALA A 53 9.64 7.70 14.88
C ALA A 53 8.45 7.01 14.20
N LEU A 54 8.67 5.90 13.48
CA LEU A 54 7.59 5.07 12.93
C LEU A 54 6.66 4.54 14.04
N ALA A 55 7.23 4.28 15.23
CA ALA A 55 6.51 3.77 16.40
C ALA A 55 5.58 2.59 16.09
N LEU A 56 6.04 1.66 15.24
CA LEU A 56 5.26 0.53 14.78
C LEU A 56 4.94 -0.41 15.95
N ALA A 57 3.67 -0.59 16.25
CA ALA A 57 3.22 -1.49 17.31
C ALA A 57 3.26 -2.96 16.87
N PRO A 58 3.47 -3.90 17.80
CA PRO A 58 3.40 -5.32 17.50
C PRO A 58 2.03 -5.71 16.94
N GLY A 59 2.00 -6.38 15.78
CA GLY A 59 0.76 -6.82 15.14
C GLY A 59 -0.04 -5.71 14.45
N GLU A 60 0.48 -4.48 14.40
CA GLU A 60 -0.19 -3.34 13.77
C GLU A 60 -0.39 -3.57 12.27
N ILE A 61 0.61 -4.09 11.56
CA ILE A 61 0.56 -4.35 10.11
C ILE A 61 -0.62 -5.27 9.79
N GLU A 62 -0.75 -6.40 10.50
CA GLU A 62 -1.82 -7.37 10.28
C GLU A 62 -3.20 -6.81 10.64
N GLN A 63 -3.29 -5.86 11.57
CA GLN A 63 -4.54 -5.18 11.91
C GLN A 63 -4.94 -4.21 10.79
N ILE A 64 -4.00 -3.37 10.35
CA ILE A 64 -4.20 -2.36 9.31
C ILE A 64 -4.53 -3.03 7.97
N ASP A 65 -3.82 -4.11 7.59
CA ASP A 65 -4.13 -4.87 6.36
C ASP A 65 -5.55 -5.46 6.39
N ARG A 66 -5.99 -6.00 7.54
CA ARG A 66 -7.35 -6.53 7.68
C ARG A 66 -8.39 -5.43 7.58
N GLU A 67 -8.12 -4.29 8.22
CA GLU A 67 -9.01 -3.13 8.19
C GLU A 67 -9.12 -2.55 6.77
N GLN A 68 -8.00 -2.38 6.08
CA GLN A 68 -7.93 -1.92 4.68
C GLN A 68 -8.77 -2.79 3.77
N ARG A 69 -8.61 -4.12 3.87
CA ARG A 69 -9.38 -5.07 3.04
C ARG A 69 -10.87 -4.93 3.30
N ARG A 70 -11.28 -4.88 4.58
CA ARG A 70 -12.70 -4.72 4.95
C ARG A 70 -13.29 -3.43 4.35
N LEU A 71 -12.61 -2.30 4.55
CA LEU A 71 -13.07 -0.99 4.07
C LEU A 71 -13.09 -0.90 2.53
N SER A 72 -12.06 -1.41 1.87
CA SER A 72 -12.00 -1.44 0.40
C SER A 72 -13.07 -2.36 -0.19
N SER A 73 -13.30 -3.54 0.40
CA SER A 73 -14.36 -4.45 -0.03
C SER A 73 -15.74 -3.82 0.12
N ALA A 74 -16.01 -3.06 1.20
CA ALA A 74 -17.26 -2.32 1.34
C ALA A 74 -17.45 -1.30 0.21
N GLY A 75 -16.42 -0.51 -0.11
CA GLY A 75 -16.46 0.44 -1.23
C GLY A 75 -16.69 -0.24 -2.59
N GLN A 76 -16.02 -1.36 -2.83
CA GLN A 76 -16.21 -2.15 -4.05
C GLN A 76 -17.63 -2.73 -4.15
N LEU A 77 -18.18 -3.23 -3.04
CA LEU A 77 -19.54 -3.74 -2.98
C LEU A 77 -20.56 -2.64 -3.27
N GLN A 78 -20.40 -1.44 -2.70
CA GLN A 78 -21.31 -0.33 -2.97
C GLN A 78 -21.32 0.04 -4.46
N LEU A 79 -20.14 0.15 -5.07
CA LEU A 79 -20.03 0.44 -6.51
C LEU A 79 -20.66 -0.67 -7.37
N GLN A 80 -20.50 -1.94 -6.96
CA GLN A 80 -21.14 -3.07 -7.64
C GLN A 80 -22.67 -3.03 -7.52
N CYS A 81 -23.20 -2.72 -6.34
CA CYS A 81 -24.64 -2.59 -6.12
C CYS A 81 -25.22 -1.45 -6.97
N ALA A 82 -24.57 -0.29 -7.02
CA ALA A 82 -24.99 0.83 -7.87
C ALA A 82 -25.05 0.43 -9.35
N ARG A 83 -24.03 -0.26 -9.87
CA ARG A 83 -24.04 -0.76 -11.25
C ARG A 83 -25.15 -1.78 -11.51
N MET A 84 -25.44 -2.65 -10.54
CA MET A 84 -26.54 -3.61 -10.67
C MET A 84 -27.90 -2.91 -10.68
N LEU A 85 -28.11 -1.89 -9.84
CA LEU A 85 -29.34 -1.08 -9.84
C LEU A 85 -29.51 -0.32 -11.17
N GLU A 86 -28.43 0.18 -11.75
CA GLU A 86 -28.44 0.79 -13.07
C GLU A 86 -28.92 -0.19 -14.16
N LEU A 87 -28.42 -1.42 -14.15
CA LEU A 87 -28.82 -2.48 -15.10
C LEU A 87 -30.26 -2.96 -14.89
N LEU A 88 -30.74 -2.98 -13.65
CA LEU A 88 -32.03 -3.59 -13.30
C LEU A 88 -33.20 -2.60 -13.33
N ASP A 89 -32.99 -1.34 -12.93
CA ASP A 89 -34.07 -0.36 -12.74
C ASP A 89 -33.81 0.99 -13.43
N GLU A 90 -32.63 1.59 -13.26
CA GLU A 90 -32.44 3.03 -13.52
C GLU A 90 -32.14 3.38 -14.99
N ALA A 91 -31.56 2.47 -15.76
CA ALA A 91 -31.31 2.69 -17.18
C ALA A 91 -32.63 2.66 -18.01
N GLU A 92 -32.70 3.44 -19.09
CA GLU A 92 -33.86 3.44 -20.00
C GLU A 92 -34.13 2.05 -20.60
N THR A 93 -33.06 1.26 -20.80
CA THR A 93 -33.15 -0.14 -21.27
C THR A 93 -32.84 -1.15 -20.16
N SER A 94 -33.21 -0.85 -18.92
CA SER A 94 -33.07 -1.75 -17.79
C SER A 94 -33.84 -3.06 -17.97
N ALA A 95 -33.50 -4.08 -17.19
CA ALA A 95 -34.21 -5.36 -17.20
C ALA A 95 -35.71 -5.16 -16.92
N ARG A 96 -36.04 -4.32 -15.93
CA ARG A 96 -37.43 -3.98 -15.59
C ARG A 96 -38.16 -3.30 -16.76
N SER A 97 -37.56 -2.29 -17.39
CA SER A 97 -38.21 -1.57 -18.50
C SER A 97 -38.47 -2.48 -19.70
N ARG A 98 -37.53 -3.40 -20.00
CA ARG A 98 -37.67 -4.40 -21.06
C ARG A 98 -38.78 -5.41 -20.76
N LEU A 99 -38.90 -5.87 -19.51
CA LEU A 99 -39.98 -6.78 -19.10
C LEU A 99 -41.36 -6.12 -19.21
N VAL A 100 -41.50 -4.87 -18.76
CA VAL A 100 -42.75 -4.10 -18.90
C VAL A 100 -43.15 -3.94 -20.36
N ARG A 101 -42.18 -3.61 -21.22
CA ARG A 101 -42.43 -3.50 -22.66
C ARG A 101 -42.81 -4.84 -23.29
N ALA A 102 -42.11 -5.92 -22.96
CA ALA A 102 -42.40 -7.26 -23.47
C ALA A 102 -43.82 -7.71 -23.08
N ASN A 103 -44.24 -7.48 -21.83
CA ASN A 103 -45.61 -7.76 -21.38
C ASN A 103 -46.65 -6.95 -22.16
N THR A 104 -46.37 -5.67 -22.43
CA THR A 104 -47.28 -4.81 -23.21
C THR A 104 -47.44 -5.29 -24.66
N GLU A 105 -46.35 -5.74 -25.29
CA GLU A 105 -46.38 -6.30 -26.64
C GLU A 105 -47.10 -7.67 -26.65
N LEU A 106 -46.89 -8.50 -25.62
CA LEU A 106 -47.53 -9.81 -25.50
C LEU A 106 -49.04 -9.71 -25.25
N ASP A 107 -49.50 -8.71 -24.50
CA ASP A 107 -50.93 -8.40 -24.31
C ASP A 107 -51.64 -8.07 -25.64
N GLN A 108 -50.92 -7.52 -26.63
CA GLN A 108 -51.46 -7.30 -27.98
C GLN A 108 -51.54 -8.60 -28.77
N MET A 109 -50.54 -9.48 -28.62
CA MET A 109 -50.51 -10.78 -29.29
C MET A 109 -51.57 -11.74 -28.76
N ILE A 110 -51.83 -11.76 -27.45
CA ILE A 110 -52.84 -12.62 -26.81
C ILE A 110 -54.25 -12.35 -27.35
N ARG A 111 -54.55 -11.12 -27.80
CA ARG A 111 -55.82 -10.79 -28.46
C ARG A 111 -56.01 -11.54 -29.79
N LEU A 112 -54.92 -11.97 -30.41
CA LEU A 112 -54.90 -12.72 -31.67
C LEU A 112 -54.71 -14.22 -31.41
N GLU A 113 -53.83 -14.57 -30.48
CA GLU A 113 -53.43 -15.95 -30.17
C GLU A 113 -53.50 -16.20 -28.63
N PRO A 114 -54.64 -16.71 -28.13
CA PRO A 114 -54.83 -16.95 -26.69
C PRO A 114 -53.87 -17.96 -26.08
N GLU A 115 -53.27 -18.86 -26.86
CA GLU A 115 -52.29 -19.85 -26.37
C GLU A 115 -51.05 -19.20 -25.74
N LEU A 116 -50.78 -17.92 -26.01
CA LEU A 116 -49.65 -17.18 -25.45
C LEU A 116 -49.86 -16.71 -24.00
N THR A 117 -51.01 -16.99 -23.38
CA THR A 117 -51.33 -16.54 -22.02
C THR A 117 -50.32 -17.07 -20.98
N GLU A 118 -49.86 -18.31 -21.12
CA GLU A 118 -48.86 -18.90 -20.20
C GLU A 118 -47.52 -18.14 -20.25
N CYS A 119 -47.09 -17.71 -21.45
CA CYS A 119 -45.90 -16.88 -21.62
C CYS A 119 -46.02 -15.53 -20.88
N ARG A 120 -47.22 -14.94 -20.87
CA ARG A 120 -47.47 -13.68 -20.17
C ARG A 120 -47.37 -13.86 -18.66
N GLU A 121 -47.96 -14.91 -18.12
CA GLU A 121 -47.88 -15.23 -16.69
C GLU A 121 -46.42 -15.44 -16.25
N MET A 122 -45.62 -16.13 -17.07
CA MET A 122 -44.18 -16.31 -16.81
C MET A 122 -43.41 -14.98 -16.81
N LEU A 123 -43.67 -14.08 -17.76
CA LEU A 123 -43.01 -12.77 -17.83
C LEU A 123 -43.49 -11.80 -16.74
N GLU A 124 -44.75 -11.85 -16.34
CA GLU A 124 -45.29 -11.11 -15.21
C GLU A 124 -44.64 -11.56 -13.89
N SER A 125 -44.50 -12.87 -13.68
CA SER A 125 -43.76 -13.42 -12.54
C SER A 125 -42.30 -12.97 -12.53
N ALA A 126 -41.62 -13.00 -13.69
CA ALA A 126 -40.25 -12.51 -13.81
C ALA A 126 -40.12 -11.00 -13.50
N ALA A 127 -41.11 -10.19 -13.88
CA ALA A 127 -41.15 -8.77 -13.52
C ALA A 127 -41.26 -8.57 -12.00
N ILE A 128 -42.16 -9.30 -11.33
CA ILE A 128 -42.31 -9.25 -9.86
C ILE A 128 -41.00 -9.64 -9.18
N GLN A 129 -40.39 -10.76 -9.58
CA GLN A 129 -39.12 -11.22 -9.01
C GLN A 129 -37.97 -10.22 -9.24
N THR A 130 -37.98 -9.53 -10.38
CA THR A 130 -37.00 -8.47 -10.66
C THR A 130 -37.20 -7.28 -9.73
N GLU A 131 -38.45 -6.85 -9.46
CA GLU A 131 -38.73 -5.76 -8.52
C GLU A 131 -38.34 -6.11 -7.09
N GLU A 132 -38.61 -7.33 -6.64
CA GLU A 132 -38.18 -7.84 -5.32
C GLU A 132 -36.65 -7.85 -5.20
N ALA A 133 -35.94 -8.30 -6.24
CA ALA A 133 -34.48 -8.30 -6.26
C ALA A 133 -33.90 -6.88 -6.23
N ILE A 134 -34.51 -5.93 -6.93
CA ILE A 134 -34.12 -4.52 -6.90
C ILE A 134 -34.30 -3.95 -5.49
N ALA A 135 -35.43 -4.22 -4.83
CA ALA A 135 -35.68 -3.76 -3.46
C ALA A 135 -34.66 -4.33 -2.47
N ALA A 136 -34.43 -5.64 -2.52
CA ALA A 136 -33.43 -6.30 -1.67
C ALA A 136 -32.01 -5.76 -1.90
N LEU A 137 -31.65 -5.44 -3.15
CA LEU A 137 -30.35 -4.88 -3.48
C LEU A 137 -30.19 -3.44 -2.96
N ARG A 138 -31.26 -2.62 -3.01
CA ARG A 138 -31.27 -1.27 -2.41
C ARG A 138 -31.07 -1.33 -0.90
N ASP A 139 -31.85 -2.17 -0.22
CA ASP A 139 -31.75 -2.35 1.23
C ASP A 139 -30.34 -2.83 1.64
N TYR A 140 -29.77 -3.75 0.86
CA TYR A 140 -28.40 -4.21 1.07
C TYR A 140 -27.37 -3.09 0.86
N ALA A 141 -27.50 -2.30 -0.21
CA ALA A 141 -26.60 -1.20 -0.53
C ALA A 141 -26.63 -0.10 0.53
N ASP A 142 -27.82 0.21 1.06
CA ASP A 142 -28.02 1.19 2.14
C ASP A 142 -27.41 0.72 3.46
N GLY A 143 -27.33 -0.60 3.67
CA GLY A 143 -26.65 -1.21 4.82
C GLY A 143 -25.11 -1.21 4.73
N ILE A 144 -24.51 -0.83 3.59
CA ILE A 144 -23.05 -0.78 3.45
C ILE A 144 -22.53 0.47 4.15
N GLU A 145 -21.94 0.28 5.34
CA GLU A 145 -21.21 1.33 6.03
C GLU A 145 -19.87 1.62 5.32
N LEU A 146 -19.76 2.83 4.77
CA LEU A 146 -18.51 3.32 4.21
C LEU A 146 -17.87 4.35 5.13
N ASP A 147 -16.58 4.17 5.36
CA ASP A 147 -15.74 5.14 6.03
C ASP A 147 -14.53 5.51 5.15
N PRO A 148 -14.71 6.41 4.17
CA PRO A 148 -13.63 6.83 3.28
C PRO A 148 -12.50 7.55 4.03
N GLN A 149 -12.83 8.25 5.12
CA GLN A 149 -11.83 8.94 5.94
C GLN A 149 -10.94 7.94 6.66
N ARG A 150 -11.54 6.89 7.24
CA ARG A 150 -10.77 5.80 7.87
C ARG A 150 -9.97 5.02 6.86
N LEU A 151 -10.51 4.74 5.67
CA LEU A 151 -9.77 4.07 4.60
C LEU A 151 -8.51 4.88 4.23
N ALA A 152 -8.64 6.20 4.03
CA ALA A 152 -7.51 7.06 3.72
C ALA A 152 -6.45 7.08 4.84
N GLN A 153 -6.86 7.09 6.12
CA GLN A 153 -5.93 7.00 7.25
C GLN A 153 -5.16 5.68 7.26
N VAL A 154 -5.86 4.57 7.02
CA VAL A 154 -5.28 3.22 6.97
C VAL A 154 -4.30 3.10 5.81
N GLU A 155 -4.66 3.62 4.63
CA GLU A 155 -3.79 3.65 3.45
C GLU A 155 -2.54 4.51 3.68
N GLN A 156 -2.69 5.70 4.27
CA GLN A 156 -1.56 6.56 4.61
C GLN A 156 -0.60 5.86 5.59
N ARG A 157 -1.14 5.19 6.61
CA ARG A 157 -0.32 4.45 7.58
C ARG A 157 0.42 3.28 6.93
N LEU A 158 -0.21 2.57 5.99
CA LEU A 158 0.47 1.53 5.20
C LEU A 158 1.59 2.12 4.33
N GLU A 159 1.35 3.27 3.70
CA GLU A 159 2.34 3.95 2.87
C GLU A 159 3.59 4.33 3.69
N GLU A 160 3.42 4.94 4.86
CA GLU A 160 4.51 5.26 5.79
C GLU A 160 5.37 4.04 6.12
N ILE A 161 4.72 2.91 6.45
CA ILE A 161 5.39 1.65 6.77
C ILE A 161 6.12 1.09 5.54
N GLN A 162 5.48 1.10 4.38
CA GLN A 162 6.04 0.57 3.13
C GLN A 162 7.24 1.39 2.65
N ASP A 163 7.19 2.71 2.78
CA ASP A 163 8.29 3.58 2.37
C ASP A 163 9.54 3.37 3.21
N LEU A 164 9.38 3.19 4.53
CA LEU A 164 10.50 2.78 5.38
C LEU A 164 10.98 1.37 5.04
N ALA A 165 10.08 0.41 4.84
CA ALA A 165 10.47 -0.95 4.44
C ALA A 165 11.31 -0.94 3.15
N ARG A 166 10.92 -0.14 2.14
CA ARG A 166 11.67 0.08 0.89
C ARG A 166 13.03 0.74 1.14
N LYS A 167 13.06 1.81 1.96
CA LYS A 167 14.29 2.53 2.31
C LYS A 167 15.33 1.61 2.95
N TYR A 168 14.89 0.73 3.84
CA TYR A 168 15.74 -0.24 4.55
C TYR A 168 15.86 -1.60 3.84
N ARG A 169 15.25 -1.75 2.66
CA ARG A 169 15.29 -2.97 1.81
C ARG A 169 14.93 -4.24 2.59
N CYS A 170 13.84 -4.15 3.34
CA CYS A 170 13.34 -5.23 4.17
C CYS A 170 11.82 -5.35 3.98
N ARG A 171 11.24 -6.43 4.49
CA ARG A 171 9.79 -6.52 4.58
C ARG A 171 9.29 -5.60 5.70
N PRO A 172 8.08 -5.03 5.61
CA PRO A 172 7.47 -4.26 6.69
C PRO A 172 7.56 -4.93 8.07
N GLN A 173 7.36 -6.24 8.12
CA GLN A 173 7.41 -7.04 9.36
C GLN A 173 8.82 -7.11 9.96
N GLU A 174 9.86 -6.87 9.17
CA GLU A 174 11.27 -6.93 9.60
C GLU A 174 11.76 -5.59 10.14
N LEU A 175 11.00 -4.49 9.99
CA LEU A 175 11.39 -3.15 10.48
C LEU A 175 11.72 -3.11 11.98
N PRO A 176 10.95 -3.76 12.88
CA PRO A 176 11.31 -3.82 14.30
C PRO A 176 12.64 -4.56 14.55
N GLU A 177 12.91 -5.62 13.79
CA GLU A 177 14.17 -6.37 13.89
C GLU A 177 15.35 -5.54 13.39
N ARG A 178 15.15 -4.71 12.36
CA ARG A 178 16.16 -3.76 11.87
C ARG A 178 16.53 -2.71 12.90
N LEU A 179 15.55 -2.19 13.65
CA LEU A 179 15.78 -1.27 14.74
C LEU A 179 16.57 -1.94 15.88
N ALA A 180 16.25 -3.19 16.22
CA ALA A 180 16.95 -3.94 17.26
C ALA A 180 18.40 -4.32 16.88
N ALA A 181 18.70 -4.40 15.57
CA ALA A 181 20.01 -4.76 15.05
C ALA A 181 20.92 -3.54 14.76
N ALA A 182 20.40 -2.31 14.84
CA ALA A 182 21.10 -1.06 14.57
C ALA A 182 21.82 -0.50 15.81
#